data_AF-A0A355D8U2-F1
#
_entry.id   AF-A0A355D8U2-F1
#
_cell.length_a   1.000
_cell.length_b   1.000
_cell.length_c   1.000
_cell.angle_alpha   90.00
_cell.angle_beta   90.00
_cell.angle_gamma   90.00
#
_symmetry.space_group_name_H-M   'P 1'
#
loop_
_entity.id
_entity.type
_entity.pdbx_description
1 polymer ?
#
loop_
_entity_poly.entity_id
_entity_poly.type
_entity_poly.pdbx_seq_one_letter_code
_entity_poly.pdbx_strand_id
1 'polypeptide(L)'
;FDRNDVTLKRVYASFSYYNNLRNKMNTLGVIKYINNSSPSINNIYSGDYVDLTGCLEVNTISNCIDNCIFILNNYGTSHLDNLFDTKHIGPLTYTMICELLKTIQKELNKGATFDIIINCLGINCVLPINSTYTSKHSYIYDDASCDCCILGKVSKVAYTPSESIGMLRKTGLDSYYTKLLNSFIPYFHFLNNNGFLIPGEFITNINGPALEIIPLSICM
;
A
#
# COMPACT_ATOMS: atom_id res chain seq x y z
N PHE A 1 -26.14 28.54 16.73
CA PHE A 1 -25.05 27.67 17.21
C PHE A 1 -23.99 27.63 16.15
N ASP A 2 -22.80 28.12 16.49
CA ASP A 2 -21.73 28.32 15.53
C ASP A 2 -21.19 26.96 15.07
N ARG A 3 -21.01 26.77 13.75
CA ARG A 3 -20.61 25.46 13.19
C ARG A 3 -19.29 24.99 13.80
N ASN A 4 -18.41 25.92 14.14
CA ASN A 4 -17.11 25.67 14.75
C ASN A 4 -17.18 25.04 16.15
N ASP A 5 -18.15 25.43 16.98
CA ASP A 5 -18.34 24.86 18.32
C ASP A 5 -18.80 23.39 18.27
N VAL A 6 -19.61 23.05 17.26
CA VAL A 6 -20.10 21.68 17.06
C VAL A 6 -18.97 20.77 16.57
N THR A 7 -18.11 21.25 15.65
CA THR A 7 -16.93 20.49 15.21
C THR A 7 -15.91 20.29 16.33
N LEU A 8 -15.61 21.32 17.12
CA LEU A 8 -14.69 21.22 18.26
C LEU A 8 -15.16 20.20 19.31
N LYS A 9 -16.44 20.26 19.70
CA LYS A 9 -17.02 19.28 20.63
C LYS A 9 -16.96 17.86 20.09
N ARG A 10 -17.19 17.68 18.79
CA ARG A 10 -17.13 16.36 18.13
C ARG A 10 -15.71 15.79 18.12
N VAL A 11 -14.71 16.59 17.76
CA VAL A 11 -13.29 16.18 17.79
C VAL A 11 -12.86 15.78 19.20
N TYR A 12 -13.20 16.61 20.20
CA TYR A 12 -12.88 16.32 21.60
C TYR A 12 -13.53 15.02 22.10
N ALA A 13 -14.80 14.79 21.77
CA ALA A 13 -15.50 13.56 22.13
C ALA A 13 -14.85 12.33 21.48
N SER A 14 -14.54 12.38 20.18
CA SER A 14 -13.86 11.28 19.47
C SER A 14 -12.50 10.94 20.09
N PHE A 15 -11.69 11.95 20.44
CA PHE A 15 -10.40 11.75 21.09
C PHE A 15 -10.54 11.13 22.49
N SER A 16 -11.51 11.61 23.28
CA SER A 16 -11.80 11.06 24.61
C SER A 16 -12.26 9.59 24.53
N TYR A 17 -13.16 9.25 23.60
CA TYR A 17 -13.58 7.85 23.39
C TYR A 17 -12.42 6.95 22.97
N TYR A 18 -11.57 7.42 22.05
CA TYR A 18 -10.37 6.70 21.63
C TYR A 18 -9.43 6.44 22.81
N ASN A 19 -9.11 7.47 23.61
CA ASN A 19 -8.23 7.31 24.77
C ASN A 19 -8.82 6.36 25.82
N ASN A 20 -10.13 6.46 26.08
CA ASN A 20 -10.82 5.54 27.01
C ASN A 20 -10.77 4.09 26.51
N LEU A 21 -10.98 3.87 25.21
CA LEU A 21 -10.87 2.55 24.59
C LEU A 21 -9.44 2.01 24.72
N ARG A 22 -8.44 2.79 24.30
CA ARG A 22 -7.02 2.40 24.37
C ARG A 22 -6.59 2.10 25.81
N ASN A 23 -6.95 2.93 26.77
CA ASN A 23 -6.65 2.73 28.19
C ASN A 23 -7.29 1.44 28.73
N LYS A 24 -8.55 1.17 28.36
CA LYS A 24 -9.22 -0.07 28.76
C LYS A 24 -8.58 -1.30 28.14
N MET A 25 -8.19 -1.24 26.87
CA MET A 25 -7.46 -2.32 26.20
C MET A 25 -6.09 -2.57 26.84
N ASN A 26 -5.36 -1.52 27.20
CA ASN A 26 -4.10 -1.62 27.95
C ASN A 26 -4.30 -2.27 29.32
N THR A 27 -5.35 -1.87 30.04
CA THR A 27 -5.67 -2.41 31.37
C THR A 27 -6.02 -3.91 31.31
N LEU A 28 -6.66 -4.34 30.21
CA LEU A 28 -6.97 -5.75 29.95
C LEU A 28 -5.78 -6.54 29.38
N GLY A 29 -4.65 -5.89 29.06
CA GLY A 29 -3.45 -6.54 28.52
C GLY A 29 -3.65 -7.12 27.11
N VAL A 30 -4.62 -6.61 26.33
CA VAL A 30 -4.94 -7.17 25.01
C VAL A 30 -4.09 -6.58 23.86
N ILE A 31 -3.31 -5.53 24.14
CA ILE A 31 -2.44 -4.87 23.15
C ILE A 31 -1.02 -5.44 23.25
N LYS A 32 -0.49 -5.89 22.12
CA LYS A 32 0.90 -6.33 21.96
C LYS A 32 1.72 -5.18 21.38
N TYR A 33 2.80 -4.81 22.05
CA TYR A 33 3.65 -3.71 21.61
C TYR A 33 4.81 -4.21 20.75
N ILE A 34 5.02 -3.57 19.60
CA ILE A 34 6.21 -3.76 18.78
C ILE A 34 7.07 -2.50 18.93
N ASN A 35 8.19 -2.63 19.61
CA ASN A 35 9.11 -1.55 19.92
C ASN A 35 10.54 -2.08 20.08
N ASN A 36 11.49 -1.20 20.39
CA ASN A 36 12.91 -1.56 20.54
C ASN A 36 13.16 -2.66 21.59
N SER A 37 12.31 -2.76 22.62
CA SER A 37 12.42 -3.77 23.67
C SER A 37 11.79 -5.12 23.27
N SER A 38 10.85 -5.11 22.33
CA SER A 38 10.17 -6.30 21.80
C SER A 38 9.97 -6.20 20.27
N PRO A 39 11.05 -6.31 19.48
CA PRO A 39 11.01 -6.06 18.03
C PRO A 39 10.53 -7.27 17.22
N SER A 40 9.90 -8.27 17.84
CA SER A 40 9.56 -9.55 17.18
C SER A 40 8.05 -9.73 17.03
N ILE A 41 7.64 -10.30 15.90
CA ILE A 41 6.25 -10.69 15.61
C ILE A 41 5.93 -12.15 15.93
N ASN A 42 6.86 -12.93 16.48
CA ASN A 42 6.69 -14.39 16.66
C ASN A 42 5.51 -14.77 17.56
N ASN A 43 5.12 -13.89 18.48
CA ASN A 43 3.99 -14.09 19.39
C ASN A 43 2.75 -13.29 18.99
N ILE A 44 2.68 -12.81 17.74
CA ILE A 44 1.56 -12.03 17.20
C ILE A 44 0.80 -12.90 16.22
N TYR A 45 -0.52 -12.99 16.38
CA TYR A 45 -1.39 -13.81 15.56
C TYR A 45 -2.49 -12.96 14.92
N SER A 46 -3.09 -13.47 13.83
CA SER A 46 -4.30 -12.89 13.28
C SER A 46 -5.39 -12.74 14.34
N GLY A 47 -5.96 -11.55 14.44
CA GLY A 47 -6.95 -11.19 15.46
C GLY A 47 -6.39 -10.41 16.65
N ASP A 48 -5.08 -10.43 16.88
CA ASP A 48 -4.47 -9.65 17.96
C ASP A 48 -4.52 -8.15 17.69
N TYR A 49 -4.50 -7.37 18.78
CA TYR A 49 -4.29 -5.92 18.70
C TYR A 49 -2.81 -5.61 18.89
N VAL A 50 -2.28 -4.78 18.00
CA VAL A 50 -0.88 -4.35 18.03
C VAL A 50 -0.79 -2.84 18.10
N ASP A 51 0.21 -2.36 18.85
CA ASP A 51 0.61 -0.96 18.91
C ASP A 51 2.09 -0.87 18.51
N LEU A 52 2.36 -0.11 17.45
CA LEU A 52 3.68 -0.02 16.86
C LEU A 52 3.98 1.41 16.40
N THR A 53 5.26 1.75 16.34
CA THR A 53 5.76 3.02 15.79
C THR A 53 6.69 2.70 14.63
N GLY A 54 6.47 3.32 13.48
CA GLY A 54 7.27 3.06 12.29
C GLY A 54 7.26 4.22 11.32
N CYS A 55 8.17 4.16 10.35
CA CYS A 55 8.33 5.17 9.33
C CYS A 55 7.49 4.80 8.08
N LEU A 56 6.78 5.77 7.54
CA LEU A 56 5.93 5.58 6.37
C LEU A 56 6.77 5.47 5.09
N GLU A 57 6.72 4.31 4.43
CA GLU A 57 7.41 4.06 3.17
C GLU A 57 6.40 4.08 2.01
N VAL A 58 6.57 5.02 1.09
CA VAL A 58 5.70 5.14 -0.08
C VAL A 58 6.23 4.30 -1.22
N ASN A 59 6.11 2.98 -1.10
CA ASN A 59 6.28 2.11 -2.26
C ASN A 59 5.06 1.19 -2.46
N THR A 60 3.95 1.83 -2.84
CA THR A 60 2.74 1.11 -3.21
C THR A 60 2.84 0.70 -4.67
N ILE A 61 2.44 -0.55 -4.97
CA ILE A 61 2.30 -1.03 -6.35
C ILE A 61 1.40 -0.11 -7.20
N SER A 62 0.40 0.50 -6.55
CA SER A 62 -0.49 1.51 -7.12
C SER A 62 0.28 2.71 -7.68
N ASN A 63 1.25 3.25 -6.92
CA ASN A 63 2.11 4.34 -7.38
C ASN A 63 2.99 3.94 -8.57
N CYS A 64 3.60 2.74 -8.53
CA CYS A 64 4.40 2.25 -9.64
C CYS A 64 3.57 2.17 -10.93
N ILE A 65 2.35 1.60 -10.84
CA ILE A 65 1.42 1.51 -11.97
C ILE A 65 1.03 2.91 -12.49
N ASP A 66 0.68 3.86 -11.61
CA ASP A 66 0.34 5.23 -12.02
C ASP A 66 1.49 5.91 -12.79
N ASN A 67 2.73 5.75 -12.31
CA ASN A 67 3.91 6.29 -12.98
C ASN A 67 4.13 5.64 -14.35
N CYS A 68 3.99 4.31 -14.46
CA CYS A 68 4.08 3.62 -15.75
C CYS A 68 3.03 4.14 -16.75
N ILE A 69 1.78 4.28 -16.31
CA ILE A 69 0.68 4.82 -17.14
C ILE A 69 1.02 6.24 -17.58
N PHE A 70 1.47 7.10 -16.65
CA PHE A 70 1.85 8.47 -16.95
C PHE A 70 2.96 8.53 -18.01
N ILE A 71 4.05 7.80 -17.80
CA ILE A 71 5.21 7.79 -18.70
C ILE A 71 4.82 7.26 -20.10
N LEU A 72 4.09 6.14 -20.18
CA LEU A 72 3.64 5.57 -21.45
C LEU A 72 2.74 6.53 -22.24
N ASN A 73 1.84 7.24 -21.55
CA ASN A 73 1.00 8.25 -22.20
C ASN A 73 1.83 9.44 -22.71
N ASN A 74 2.85 9.88 -21.96
CA ASN A 74 3.73 10.97 -22.38
C ASN A 74 4.57 10.62 -23.61
N TYR A 75 5.06 9.38 -23.71
CA TYR A 75 5.76 8.91 -24.91
C TYR A 75 4.82 8.68 -26.11
N GLY A 76 3.51 8.57 -25.86
CA GLY A 76 2.49 8.28 -26.86
C GLY A 76 2.48 6.79 -27.23
N THR A 77 1.57 6.02 -26.65
CA THR A 77 1.53 4.56 -26.83
C THR A 77 1.38 4.12 -28.29
N SER A 78 0.57 4.83 -29.08
CA SER A 78 0.41 4.57 -30.51
C SER A 78 1.69 4.83 -31.31
N HIS A 79 2.48 5.82 -30.87
CA HIS A 79 3.78 6.11 -31.48
C HIS A 79 4.79 5.00 -31.14
N LEU A 80 4.84 4.55 -29.88
CA LEU A 80 5.65 3.41 -29.47
C LEU A 80 5.29 2.12 -30.23
N ASP A 81 3.99 1.85 -30.42
CA ASP A 81 3.50 0.68 -31.16
C ASP A 81 3.92 0.70 -32.65
N ASN A 82 4.03 1.89 -33.24
CA ASN A 82 4.51 2.05 -34.63
C ASN A 82 6.03 1.99 -34.74
N LEU A 83 6.76 2.41 -33.71
CA LEU A 83 8.23 2.42 -33.67
C LEU A 83 8.82 1.03 -33.46
N PHE A 84 8.12 0.17 -32.72
CA PHE A 84 8.68 -1.09 -32.23
C PHE A 84 7.77 -2.26 -32.58
N ASP A 85 8.29 -3.23 -33.35
CA ASP A 85 7.60 -4.51 -33.56
C ASP A 85 7.83 -5.45 -32.37
N THR A 86 6.83 -5.55 -31.50
CA THR A 86 6.89 -6.36 -30.26
C THR A 86 6.49 -7.82 -30.45
N LYS A 87 6.17 -8.29 -31.67
CA LYS A 87 5.69 -9.66 -31.93
C LYS A 87 6.66 -10.75 -31.47
N HIS A 88 7.96 -10.45 -31.46
CA HIS A 88 9.01 -11.35 -30.99
C HIS A 88 9.02 -11.51 -29.46
N ILE A 89 8.46 -10.54 -28.73
CA ILE A 89 8.31 -10.56 -27.27
C ILE A 89 7.00 -11.28 -26.90
N GLY A 90 5.92 -10.99 -27.62
CA GLY A 90 4.63 -11.62 -27.43
C GLY A 90 3.49 -10.87 -28.11
N PRO A 91 2.23 -11.15 -27.75
CA PRO A 91 1.06 -10.64 -28.46
C PRO A 91 0.62 -9.23 -28.03
N LEU A 92 1.28 -8.62 -27.04
CA LEU A 92 0.84 -7.34 -26.48
C LEU A 92 1.49 -6.16 -27.21
N THR A 93 0.77 -5.05 -27.28
CA THR A 93 1.30 -3.74 -27.69
C THR A 93 1.37 -2.81 -26.47
N TYR A 94 2.12 -1.72 -26.55
CA TYR A 94 2.20 -0.71 -25.48
C TYR A 94 0.85 -0.04 -25.22
N THR A 95 0.02 0.15 -26.26
CA THR A 95 -1.35 0.64 -26.07
C THR A 95 -2.17 -0.36 -25.24
N MET A 96 -2.08 -1.66 -25.54
CA MET A 96 -2.77 -2.69 -24.76
C MET A 96 -2.26 -2.76 -23.31
N ILE A 97 -0.93 -2.71 -23.12
CA ILE A 97 -0.31 -2.69 -21.78
C ILE A 97 -0.80 -1.49 -20.97
N CYS A 98 -0.85 -0.30 -21.56
CA CYS A 98 -1.33 0.91 -20.89
C CYS A 98 -2.80 0.78 -20.44
N GLU A 99 -3.68 0.24 -21.28
CA GLU A 99 -5.09 0.00 -20.91
C GLU A 99 -5.26 -1.08 -19.83
N LEU A 100 -4.44 -2.13 -19.87
CA LEU A 100 -4.42 -3.16 -18.83
C LEU A 100 -3.94 -2.58 -17.50
N LEU A 101 -2.88 -1.78 -17.49
CA LEU A 101 -2.40 -1.09 -16.29
C LEU A 101 -3.48 -0.17 -15.70
N LYS A 102 -4.18 0.62 -16.53
CA LYS A 102 -5.32 1.46 -16.08
C LYS A 102 -6.42 0.62 -15.44
N THR A 103 -6.66 -0.59 -15.95
CA THR A 103 -7.67 -1.50 -15.39
C THR A 103 -7.24 -2.05 -14.04
N ILE A 104 -5.99 -2.50 -13.91
CA ILE A 104 -5.41 -2.95 -12.63
C ILE A 104 -5.50 -1.84 -11.59
N GLN A 105 -5.16 -0.61 -11.99
CA GLN A 105 -5.19 0.55 -11.10
C GLN A 105 -6.60 0.86 -10.57
N LYS A 106 -7.62 0.70 -11.40
CA LYS A 106 -9.03 0.86 -10.97
C LYS A 106 -9.43 -0.19 -9.94
N GLU A 107 -9.02 -1.45 -10.12
CA GLU A 107 -9.33 -2.51 -9.15
C GLU A 107 -8.57 -2.33 -7.82
N LEU A 108 -7.31 -1.90 -7.87
CA LEU A 108 -6.52 -1.64 -6.65
C LEU A 108 -7.09 -0.51 -5.79
N ASN A 109 -7.66 0.52 -6.43
CA ASN A 109 -8.23 1.69 -5.75
C ASN A 109 -9.75 1.58 -5.52
N LYS A 110 -10.34 0.40 -5.73
CA LYS A 110 -11.78 0.18 -5.57
C LYS A 110 -12.23 0.51 -4.15
N GLY A 111 -13.39 1.16 -4.05
CA GLY A 111 -13.95 1.59 -2.76
C GLY A 111 -13.19 2.73 -2.08
N ALA A 112 -12.37 3.48 -2.83
CA ALA A 112 -11.52 4.55 -2.31
C ALA A 112 -10.53 4.05 -1.23
N THR A 113 -10.10 2.80 -1.34
CA THR A 113 -9.09 2.22 -0.45
C THR A 113 -7.76 2.07 -1.16
N PHE A 114 -6.67 2.28 -0.43
CA PHE A 114 -5.30 2.08 -0.90
C PHE A 114 -4.48 1.46 0.23
N ASP A 115 -3.29 0.93 -0.07
CA ASP A 115 -2.41 0.36 0.94
C ASP A 115 -1.26 1.32 1.24
N ILE A 116 -0.86 1.39 2.51
CA ILE A 116 0.37 2.04 2.97
C ILE A 116 1.32 0.98 3.48
N ILE A 117 2.61 1.16 3.24
CA ILE A 117 3.66 0.33 3.85
C ILE A 117 4.35 1.16 4.92
N ILE A 118 4.53 0.57 6.10
CA ILE A 118 5.25 1.16 7.22
C ILE A 118 6.36 0.22 7.65
N ASN A 119 7.56 0.75 7.79
CA ASN A 119 8.69 0.01 8.31
C ASN A 119 8.82 0.24 9.81
N CYS A 120 8.69 -0.83 10.58
CA CYS A 120 8.86 -0.81 12.02
C CYS A 120 9.99 -1.78 12.37
N LEU A 121 11.19 -1.26 12.62
CA LEU A 121 12.34 -2.05 13.09
C LEU A 121 12.68 -3.23 12.15
N GLY A 122 12.54 -3.03 10.84
CA GLY A 122 12.76 -4.07 9.83
C GLY A 122 11.57 -5.00 9.59
N ILE A 123 10.43 -4.77 10.24
CA ILE A 123 9.15 -5.43 9.96
C ILE A 123 8.32 -4.54 9.06
N ASN A 124 7.90 -5.07 7.91
CA ASN A 124 7.01 -4.35 7.00
C ASN A 124 5.55 -4.52 7.43
N CYS A 125 4.86 -3.41 7.64
CA CYS A 125 3.45 -3.37 7.99
C CYS A 125 2.64 -2.83 6.81
N VAL A 126 1.67 -3.61 6.33
CA VAL A 126 0.74 -3.22 5.26
C VAL A 126 -0.57 -2.77 5.89
N LEU A 127 -0.95 -1.52 5.62
CA LEU A 127 -2.15 -0.91 6.16
C LEU A 127 -3.12 -0.55 5.03
N PRO A 128 -4.26 -1.24 4.89
CA PRO A 128 -5.34 -0.79 4.04
C PRO A 128 -6.04 0.42 4.67
N ILE A 129 -6.02 1.56 3.98
CA ILE A 129 -6.65 2.81 4.40
C ILE A 129 -7.72 3.21 3.38
N ASN A 130 -8.79 3.84 3.87
CA ASN A 130 -9.76 4.51 3.01
C ASN A 130 -9.45 6.01 2.94
N SER A 131 -9.34 6.57 1.75
CA SER A 131 -9.04 8.00 1.54
C SER A 131 -10.10 8.95 2.09
N THR A 132 -11.29 8.45 2.43
CA THR A 132 -12.31 9.24 3.15
C THR A 132 -11.94 9.54 4.60
N TYR A 133 -11.01 8.78 5.20
CA TYR A 133 -10.50 9.00 6.55
C TYR A 133 -9.17 9.77 6.60
N THR A 134 -8.57 10.04 5.44
CA THR A 134 -7.38 10.91 5.35
C THR A 134 -7.79 12.35 5.12
N SER A 135 -6.91 13.30 5.43
CA SER A 135 -7.20 14.71 5.17
C SER A 135 -7.43 14.91 3.66
N LYS A 136 -8.46 15.69 3.28
CA LYS A 136 -8.75 15.99 1.87
C LYS A 136 -7.70 16.89 1.21
N HIS A 137 -6.77 17.41 2.00
CA HIS A 137 -5.81 18.44 1.61
C HIS A 137 -4.35 18.02 1.74
N SER A 138 -4.08 16.81 2.25
CA SER A 138 -2.73 16.25 2.31
C SER A 138 -2.59 15.16 1.26
N TYR A 139 -1.58 15.30 0.43
CA TYR A 139 -1.16 14.23 -0.46
C TYR A 139 -0.32 13.26 0.35
N ILE A 140 -0.48 11.94 0.16
CA ILE A 140 0.22 10.95 0.99
C ILE A 140 1.77 11.06 0.90
N TYR A 141 2.27 11.68 -0.16
CA TYR A 141 3.69 11.94 -0.35
C TYR A 141 4.19 13.17 0.42
N ASP A 142 3.30 14.06 0.85
CA ASP A 142 3.65 15.17 1.74
C ASP A 142 4.06 14.63 3.13
N ASP A 143 3.50 13.48 3.51
CA ASP A 143 3.76 12.78 4.76
C ASP A 143 4.75 11.59 4.56
N ALA A 144 5.42 11.49 3.40
CA ALA A 144 6.38 10.42 3.16
C ALA A 144 7.56 10.52 4.14
N SER A 145 8.02 9.37 4.66
CA SER A 145 9.08 9.29 5.67
C SER A 145 8.73 9.91 7.04
N CYS A 146 7.44 10.12 7.33
CA CYS A 146 7.01 10.51 8.68
C CYS A 146 7.05 9.31 9.64
N ASP A 147 7.43 9.56 10.88
CA ASP A 147 7.22 8.60 11.95
C ASP A 147 5.75 8.62 12.35
N CYS A 148 5.14 7.44 12.43
CA CYS A 148 3.74 7.31 12.82
C CYS A 148 3.54 6.19 13.83
N CYS A 149 2.57 6.39 14.72
CA CYS A 149 2.10 5.40 15.67
C CYS A 149 0.78 4.80 15.19
N ILE A 150 0.72 3.48 15.17
CA ILE A 150 -0.43 2.71 14.71
C ILE A 150 -0.93 1.86 15.86
N LEU A 151 -2.23 2.00 16.14
CA LEU A 151 -2.98 0.98 16.88
C LEU A 151 -3.89 0.30 15.88
N GLY A 152 -3.83 -1.03 15.81
CA GLY A 152 -4.63 -1.77 14.84
C GLY A 152 -4.83 -3.22 15.21
N LYS A 153 -5.66 -3.88 14.42
CA LYS A 153 -5.93 -5.31 14.53
C LYS A 153 -5.22 -6.07 13.42
N VAL A 154 -4.50 -7.12 13.77
CA VAL A 154 -3.77 -7.94 12.81
C VAL A 154 -4.75 -8.77 12.00
N SER A 155 -4.69 -8.63 10.68
CA SER A 155 -5.46 -9.44 9.72
C SER A 155 -4.64 -10.66 9.28
N LYS A 156 -3.35 -10.44 8.97
CA LYS A 156 -2.44 -11.48 8.48
C LYS A 156 -1.03 -11.26 9.04
N VAL A 157 -0.33 -12.37 9.25
CA VAL A 157 1.08 -12.39 9.67
C VAL A 157 1.86 -13.20 8.65
N ALA A 158 3.03 -12.69 8.25
CA ALA A 158 4.04 -13.42 7.50
C ALA A 158 5.30 -13.48 8.35
N TYR A 159 5.57 -14.63 8.97
CA TYR A 159 6.67 -14.78 9.92
C TYR A 159 8.02 -14.94 9.22
N THR A 160 8.02 -15.64 8.09
CA THR A 160 9.23 -16.08 7.40
C THR A 160 9.37 -15.43 6.02
N PRO A 161 10.58 -15.37 5.44
CA PRO A 161 10.77 -14.85 4.08
C PRO A 161 10.03 -15.62 2.98
N SER A 162 9.62 -16.86 3.25
CA SER A 162 8.78 -17.67 2.34
C SER A 162 7.29 -17.33 2.41
N GLU A 163 6.87 -16.64 3.46
CA GLU A 163 5.51 -16.12 3.61
C GLU A 163 5.47 -14.67 3.15
N SER A 164 4.33 -14.25 2.59
CA SER A 164 4.15 -12.90 2.09
C SER A 164 2.73 -12.37 2.26
N ILE A 165 2.63 -11.04 2.24
CA ILE A 165 1.37 -10.30 2.08
C ILE A 165 1.30 -9.83 0.62
N GLY A 166 0.28 -10.27 -0.10
CA GLY A 166 0.08 -9.92 -1.50
C GLY A 166 -0.45 -8.49 -1.66
N MET A 167 0.21 -7.71 -2.51
CA MET A 167 -0.16 -6.32 -2.79
C MET A 167 -1.30 -6.21 -3.80
N LEU A 168 -1.65 -7.30 -4.50
CA LEU A 168 -2.76 -7.37 -5.44
C LEU A 168 -3.98 -8.09 -4.84
N ARG A 169 -3.97 -8.42 -3.54
CA ARG A 169 -5.08 -9.13 -2.85
C ARG A 169 -6.45 -8.45 -3.01
N LYS A 170 -6.48 -7.12 -3.14
CA LYS A 170 -7.71 -6.33 -3.37
C LYS A 170 -8.39 -6.63 -4.70
N THR A 171 -7.66 -7.18 -5.67
CA THR A 171 -8.20 -7.55 -6.98
C THR A 171 -9.03 -8.84 -6.96
N GLY A 172 -8.96 -9.62 -5.87
CA GLY A 172 -9.58 -10.94 -5.77
C GLY A 172 -8.90 -12.04 -6.61
N LEU A 173 -7.91 -11.70 -7.44
CA LEU A 173 -7.21 -12.62 -8.36
C LEU A 173 -5.69 -12.36 -8.35
N ASP A 174 -5.10 -12.29 -7.16
CA ASP A 174 -3.70 -11.93 -6.90
C ASP A 174 -2.68 -12.67 -7.80
N SER A 175 -2.85 -13.99 -7.95
CA SER A 175 -1.96 -14.83 -8.77
C SER A 175 -2.06 -14.55 -10.27
N TYR A 176 -3.24 -14.21 -10.77
CA TYR A 176 -3.45 -13.83 -12.17
C TYR A 176 -2.81 -12.48 -12.46
N TYR A 177 -3.10 -11.47 -11.64
CA TYR A 177 -2.58 -10.12 -11.85
C TYR A 177 -1.06 -10.05 -11.65
N THR A 178 -0.49 -10.86 -10.75
CA THR A 178 0.97 -11.00 -10.64
C THR A 178 1.58 -11.51 -11.94
N LYS A 179 1.02 -12.59 -12.52
CA LYS A 179 1.49 -13.13 -13.80
C LYS A 179 1.33 -12.12 -14.94
N LEU A 180 0.22 -11.38 -14.94
CA LEU A 180 -0.04 -10.34 -15.94
C LEU A 180 1.00 -9.22 -15.87
N LEU A 181 1.26 -8.66 -14.69
CA LEU A 181 2.29 -7.61 -14.52
C LEU A 181 3.68 -8.12 -14.91
N ASN A 182 4.02 -9.35 -14.52
CA ASN A 182 5.29 -9.97 -14.92
C ASN A 182 5.41 -10.14 -16.44
N SER A 183 4.30 -10.32 -17.16
CA SER A 183 4.31 -10.41 -18.62
C SER A 183 4.67 -9.09 -19.31
N PHE A 184 4.58 -7.95 -18.61
CA PHE A 184 4.93 -6.63 -19.16
C PHE A 184 6.43 -6.32 -19.04
N ILE A 185 7.13 -6.95 -18.10
CA ILE A 185 8.55 -6.73 -17.81
C ILE A 185 9.43 -6.81 -19.08
N PRO A 186 9.30 -7.81 -19.97
CA PRO A 186 10.09 -7.88 -21.20
C PRO A 186 9.89 -6.68 -22.14
N TYR A 187 8.67 -6.15 -22.22
CA TYR A 187 8.35 -4.98 -23.05
C TYR A 187 9.00 -3.71 -22.48
N PHE A 188 8.99 -3.56 -21.15
CA PHE A 188 9.66 -2.45 -20.48
C PHE A 188 11.17 -2.51 -20.59
N HIS A 189 11.77 -3.70 -20.48
CA HIS A 189 13.19 -3.86 -20.78
C HIS A 189 13.52 -3.51 -22.24
N PHE A 190 12.66 -3.89 -23.18
CA PHE A 190 12.87 -3.54 -24.58
C PHE A 190 12.82 -2.02 -24.80
N LEU A 191 11.86 -1.30 -24.20
CA LEU A 191 11.85 0.17 -24.22
C LEU A 191 13.12 0.75 -23.60
N ASN A 192 13.51 0.27 -22.41
CA ASN A 192 14.69 0.75 -21.69
C ASN A 192 15.98 0.55 -22.50
N ASN A 193 16.12 -0.59 -23.18
CA ASN A 193 17.27 -0.88 -24.04
C ASN A 193 17.33 0.01 -25.29
N ASN A 194 16.19 0.60 -25.69
CA ASN A 194 16.10 1.54 -26.82
C ASN A 194 16.10 3.02 -26.38
N GLY A 195 16.54 3.30 -25.15
CA GLY A 195 16.77 4.67 -24.65
C GLY A 195 15.54 5.37 -24.04
N PHE A 196 14.42 4.67 -23.88
CA PHE A 196 13.30 5.14 -23.08
C PHE A 196 13.53 4.84 -21.60
N LEU A 197 12.84 5.52 -20.70
CA LEU A 197 12.93 5.27 -19.26
C LEU A 197 11.55 4.95 -18.71
N ILE A 198 11.35 3.68 -18.34
CA ILE A 198 10.12 3.23 -17.70
C ILE A 198 10.45 2.34 -16.48
N PRO A 199 9.87 2.63 -15.31
CA PRO A 199 9.98 1.72 -14.17
C PRO A 199 9.24 0.42 -14.52
N GLY A 200 9.89 -0.73 -14.34
CA GLY A 200 9.31 -2.03 -14.72
C GLY A 200 9.21 -3.05 -13.60
N GLU A 201 9.72 -2.71 -12.41
CA GLU A 201 9.74 -3.62 -11.27
C GLU A 201 8.49 -3.42 -10.41
N PHE A 202 7.55 -4.36 -10.51
CA PHE A 202 6.35 -4.38 -9.68
C PHE A 202 6.59 -5.21 -8.43
N ILE A 203 6.60 -4.57 -7.26
CA ILE A 203 6.63 -5.28 -5.98
C ILE A 203 5.21 -5.77 -5.68
N THR A 204 4.92 -7.02 -6.06
CA THR A 204 3.60 -7.63 -5.86
C THR A 204 3.43 -8.31 -4.51
N ASN A 205 4.52 -8.51 -3.76
CA ASN A 205 4.54 -9.22 -2.49
C ASN A 205 5.46 -8.53 -1.47
N ILE A 206 5.00 -8.45 -0.23
CA ILE A 206 5.80 -8.05 0.93
C ILE A 206 6.14 -9.30 1.72
N ASN A 207 7.40 -9.72 1.66
CA ASN A 207 7.89 -10.93 2.33
C ASN A 207 8.08 -10.71 3.82
N GLY A 208 8.00 -11.80 4.60
CA GLY A 208 8.20 -11.76 6.04
C GLY A 208 9.61 -11.34 6.47
N PRO A 209 9.78 -10.77 7.67
CA PRO A 209 8.74 -10.56 8.68
C PRO A 209 7.82 -9.38 8.32
N ALA A 210 6.50 -9.63 8.26
CA ALA A 210 5.53 -8.63 7.86
C ALA A 210 4.15 -8.84 8.51
N LEU A 211 3.41 -7.74 8.66
CA LEU A 211 2.06 -7.72 9.23
C LEU A 211 1.08 -7.00 8.32
N GLU A 212 -0.11 -7.55 8.14
CA GLU A 212 -1.25 -6.80 7.61
C GLU A 212 -2.10 -6.34 8.78
N ILE A 213 -2.29 -5.03 8.90
CA ILE A 213 -2.92 -4.42 10.06
C ILE A 213 -4.09 -3.57 9.60
N ILE A 214 -5.29 -3.89 10.09
CA ILE A 214 -6.46 -3.03 9.94
C ILE A 214 -6.32 -1.89 10.97
N PRO A 215 -6.07 -0.65 10.53
CA PRO A 215 -5.83 0.44 11.46
C PRO A 215 -7.10 0.82 12.22
N LEU A 216 -6.98 0.94 13.55
CA LEU A 216 -7.98 1.58 14.41
C LEU A 216 -7.67 3.07 14.56
N SER A 217 -6.39 3.42 14.62
CA SER A 217 -5.89 4.78 14.63
C SER A 217 -4.50 4.86 14.05
N ILE A 218 -4.21 5.99 13.41
CA ILE A 218 -2.88 6.37 12.95
C ILE A 218 -2.62 7.77 13.46
N CYS A 219 -1.52 7.94 14.16
CA CYS A 219 -1.04 9.23 14.63
C CYS A 219 0.27 9.54 13.91
N MET A 220 0.29 10.62 13.15
CA MET A 220 1.47 11.19 12.49
C MET A 220 1.94 12.41 13.27
#